data_AF-A0A6B3HZY6-F1
#
_entry.id   AF-A0A6B3HZY6-F1
#
_cell.length_a   1.000
_cell.length_b   1.000
_cell.length_c   1.000
_cell.angle_alpha   90.00
_cell.angle_beta   90.00
_cell.angle_gamma   90.00
#
_symmetry.space_group_name_H-M   'P 1'
#
loop_
_entity.id
_entity.type
_entity.pdbx_description
1 polymer ?
#
loop_
_entity_poly.entity_id
_entity_poly.type
_entity_poly.pdbx_seq_one_letter_code
_entity_poly.pdbx_strand_id
1 'polypeptide(L)'
;RAGLPLPALLDELERGMTGAGPVIAAAGGKLDGVALGEWVHAGDVREAWGLEGAYAGSGLGYALGLLEGVAYRKEMPQTVADVEGEGRPAWGEPRPLGVPSPGGRPAGRYRGDGPTLIRLYANRPLV
;
A
#
# COMPACT_ATOMS: atom_id res chain seq x y z
N ARG A 1 -12.91 -19.37 -5.25
CA ARG A 1 -12.60 -20.81 -5.39
C ARG A 1 -12.53 -21.40 -3.99
N ALA A 2 -13.55 -22.15 -3.56
CA ALA A 2 -13.53 -22.89 -2.30
C ALA A 2 -13.62 -24.38 -2.66
N GLY A 3 -12.75 -25.23 -2.09
CA GLY A 3 -12.78 -26.69 -2.30
C GLY A 3 -11.52 -27.34 -2.90
N LEU A 4 -10.41 -26.63 -3.06
CA LEU A 4 -9.13 -27.27 -3.43
C LEU A 4 -8.59 -28.11 -2.26
N PRO A 5 -8.01 -29.30 -2.51
CA PRO A 5 -7.19 -30.00 -1.52
C PRO A 5 -6.04 -29.10 -1.07
N LEU A 6 -5.66 -29.20 0.21
CA LEU A 6 -4.59 -28.37 0.80
C LEU A 6 -3.30 -28.34 -0.04
N PRO A 7 -2.76 -29.45 -0.58
CA PRO A 7 -1.55 -29.39 -1.41
C PRO A 7 -1.72 -28.51 -2.65
N ALA A 8 -2.86 -28.63 -3.35
CA ALA A 8 -3.12 -27.83 -4.55
C ALA A 8 -3.30 -26.34 -4.22
N LEU A 9 -3.83 -26.02 -3.04
CA LEU A 9 -3.93 -24.64 -2.56
C LEU A 9 -2.54 -24.06 -2.25
N LEU A 10 -1.66 -24.84 -1.60
CA LEU A 10 -0.29 -24.43 -1.31
C LEU A 10 0.53 -24.23 -2.58
N ASP A 11 0.39 -25.13 -3.55
CA ASP A 11 1.04 -25.01 -4.86
C ASP A 11 0.59 -23.74 -5.61
N GLU A 12 -0.69 -23.39 -5.51
CA GLU A 12 -1.22 -22.15 -6.11
C GLU A 12 -0.69 -20.91 -5.40
N LEU A 13 -0.61 -20.94 -4.07
CA LEU A 13 -0.03 -19.85 -3.28
C LEU A 13 1.44 -19.63 -3.67
N GLU A 14 2.25 -20.69 -3.72
CA GLU A 14 3.67 -20.61 -4.09
C GLU A 14 3.86 -20.02 -5.49
N ARG A 15 3.07 -20.48 -6.48
CA ARG A 15 3.09 -19.91 -7.83
C ARG A 15 2.72 -18.44 -7.84
N GLY A 16 1.73 -18.03 -7.06
CA GLY A 16 1.34 -16.63 -6.92
C GLY A 16 2.47 -15.78 -6.34
N MET A 17 3.04 -16.21 -5.22
CA MET A 17 4.09 -15.48 -4.48
C MET A 17 5.38 -15.32 -5.29
N THR A 18 5.73 -16.32 -6.12
CA THR A 18 6.97 -16.30 -6.93
C THR A 18 6.77 -15.71 -8.33
N GLY A 19 5.60 -15.94 -8.94
CA GLY A 19 5.34 -15.58 -10.34
C GLY A 19 4.71 -14.20 -10.54
N ALA A 20 3.96 -13.67 -9.57
CA ALA A 20 3.22 -12.42 -9.76
C ALA A 20 4.13 -11.18 -9.85
N GLY A 21 5.22 -11.14 -9.07
CA GLY A 21 6.12 -9.99 -9.00
C GLY A 21 6.66 -9.55 -10.37
N PRO A 22 7.30 -10.44 -11.16
CA PRO A 22 7.78 -10.11 -12.50
C PRO A 22 6.68 -9.62 -13.45
N VAL A 23 5.48 -10.21 -13.38
CA VAL A 23 4.33 -9.81 -14.21
C VAL A 23 3.86 -8.40 -13.83
N ILE A 24 3.76 -8.09 -12.54
CA ILE A 24 3.39 -6.76 -12.05
C ILE A 24 4.43 -5.72 -12.48
N ALA A 25 5.71 -6.03 -12.32
CA ALA A 25 6.80 -5.13 -12.72
C ALA A 25 6.78 -4.84 -14.24
N ALA A 26 6.55 -5.87 -15.06
CA ALA A 26 6.47 -5.72 -16.52
C ALA A 26 5.24 -4.90 -16.98
N ALA A 27 4.21 -4.76 -16.14
CA ALA A 27 2.99 -4.05 -16.49
C ALA A 27 3.11 -2.52 -16.48
N GLY A 28 4.29 -1.97 -16.16
CA GLY A 28 4.59 -0.54 -16.28
C GLY A 28 3.65 0.34 -15.46
N GLY A 29 3.31 -0.11 -14.24
CA GLY A 29 2.46 0.64 -13.32
C GLY A 29 0.99 0.23 -13.32
N LYS A 30 0.49 -0.43 -14.38
CA LYS A 30 -0.93 -0.83 -14.48
C LYS A 30 -1.39 -1.74 -13.34
N LEU A 31 -0.46 -2.52 -12.77
CA LEU A 31 -0.71 -3.48 -11.70
C LEU A 31 -0.14 -3.07 -10.34
N ASP A 32 0.31 -1.81 -10.16
CA ASP A 32 0.83 -1.34 -8.86
C ASP A 32 -0.21 -1.42 -7.74
N GLY A 33 -1.50 -1.28 -8.08
CA GLY A 33 -2.59 -1.46 -7.12
C GLY A 33 -2.66 -2.89 -6.58
N VAL A 34 -2.25 -3.87 -7.37
CA VAL A 34 -2.11 -5.27 -6.92
C VAL A 34 -0.91 -5.40 -6.01
N ALA A 35 0.27 -4.88 -6.39
CA ALA A 35 1.44 -4.89 -5.52
C ALA A 35 1.19 -4.20 -4.16
N LEU A 36 0.53 -3.05 -4.17
CA LEU A 36 0.13 -2.35 -2.95
C LEU A 36 -0.85 -3.19 -2.12
N GLY A 37 -1.85 -3.79 -2.78
CA GLY A 37 -2.83 -4.66 -2.14
C GLY A 37 -2.21 -5.86 -1.44
N GLU A 38 -1.28 -6.56 -2.09
CA GLU A 38 -0.55 -7.69 -1.49
C GLU A 38 0.29 -7.26 -0.29
N TRP A 39 0.94 -6.09 -0.35
CA TRP A 39 1.68 -5.56 0.79
C TRP A 39 0.76 -5.21 1.97
N VAL A 40 -0.40 -4.60 1.70
CA VAL A 40 -1.44 -4.34 2.71
C VAL A 40 -1.95 -5.65 3.31
N HIS A 41 -2.17 -6.69 2.50
CA HIS A 41 -2.57 -8.02 2.99
C HIS A 41 -1.52 -8.67 3.88
N ALA A 42 -0.23 -8.51 3.58
CA ALA A 42 0.82 -8.95 4.50
C ALA A 42 0.75 -8.22 5.86
N GLY A 43 0.38 -6.94 5.86
CA GLY A 43 0.05 -6.18 7.07
C GLY A 43 -1.15 -6.75 7.82
N ASP A 44 -2.26 -7.02 7.10
CA ASP A 44 -3.48 -7.63 7.66
C ASP A 44 -3.16 -8.97 8.36
N VAL A 45 -2.31 -9.80 7.75
CA VAL A 45 -1.90 -11.11 8.28
C VAL A 45 -1.05 -10.96 9.55
N ARG A 46 -0.09 -10.01 9.58
CA ARG A 46 0.71 -9.74 10.78
C ARG A 46 -0.17 -9.28 11.94
N GLU A 47 -1.11 -8.37 11.66
CA GLU A 47 -2.06 -7.89 12.66
C GLU A 47 -2.93 -9.02 13.20
N ALA A 48 -3.49 -9.87 12.32
CA ALA A 48 -4.31 -11.01 12.73
C ALA A 48 -3.56 -12.01 13.63
N TRP A 49 -2.24 -12.12 13.48
CA TRP A 49 -1.39 -12.93 14.35
C TRP A 49 -0.85 -12.20 15.58
N GLY A 50 -1.23 -10.93 15.81
CA GLY A 50 -0.74 -10.14 16.93
C GLY A 50 0.76 -9.86 16.86
N LEU A 51 1.35 -9.86 15.67
CA LEU A 51 2.77 -9.59 15.47
C LEU A 51 3.02 -8.08 15.46
N GLU A 52 4.13 -7.67 16.06
CA GLU A 52 4.57 -6.27 16.02
C GLU A 52 4.84 -5.78 14.60
N GLY A 53 4.72 -4.46 14.37
CA GLY A 53 5.10 -3.84 13.09
C GLY A 53 4.20 -4.19 11.90
N ALA A 54 2.91 -4.48 12.13
CA ALA A 54 1.93 -4.54 11.04
C ALA A 54 1.91 -3.22 10.25
N TYR A 55 1.91 -3.31 8.92
CA TYR A 55 2.01 -2.16 8.01
C TYR A 55 3.26 -1.29 8.21
N ALA A 56 4.33 -1.86 8.79
CA ALA A 56 5.62 -1.20 8.97
C ALA A 56 6.76 -2.05 8.37
N GLY A 57 8.00 -1.68 8.68
CA GLY A 57 9.21 -2.42 8.28
C GLY A 57 9.84 -1.94 6.97
N SER A 58 10.84 -2.68 6.49
CA SER A 58 11.71 -2.27 5.38
C SER A 58 10.98 -2.06 4.05
N GLY A 59 9.81 -2.67 3.88
CA GLY A 59 8.98 -2.51 2.67
C GLY A 59 8.15 -1.22 2.63
N LEU A 60 8.03 -0.48 3.73
CA LEU A 60 7.10 0.65 3.85
C LEU A 60 7.36 1.75 2.80
N GLY A 61 8.63 2.08 2.53
CA GLY A 61 8.98 3.09 1.52
C GLY A 61 8.47 2.73 0.12
N TYR A 62 8.56 1.45 -0.26
CA TYR A 62 8.03 0.98 -1.54
C TYR A 62 6.50 1.03 -1.57
N ALA A 63 5.84 0.65 -0.47
CA ALA A 63 4.38 0.73 -0.35
C ALA A 63 3.87 2.17 -0.46
N LEU A 64 4.55 3.15 0.15
CA LEU A 64 4.23 4.57 0.03
C LEU A 64 4.41 5.07 -1.42
N GLY A 65 5.47 4.65 -2.12
CA GLY A 65 5.65 4.96 -3.54
C GLY A 65 4.54 4.39 -4.43
N LEU A 66 4.12 3.14 -4.17
CA LEU A 66 2.98 2.53 -4.86
C LEU A 66 1.68 3.27 -4.55
N LEU A 67 1.47 3.70 -3.30
CA LEU A 67 0.32 4.50 -2.89
C LEU A 67 0.24 5.82 -3.67
N GLU A 68 1.35 6.54 -3.81
CA GLU A 68 1.42 7.79 -4.61
C GLU A 68 0.91 7.55 -6.05
N GLY A 69 1.44 6.52 -6.72
CA GLY A 69 1.04 6.18 -8.09
C GLY A 69 -0.41 5.67 -8.20
N VAL A 70 -0.88 4.89 -7.24
CA VAL A 70 -2.26 4.38 -7.19
C VAL A 70 -3.25 5.52 -6.94
N ALA A 71 -2.97 6.42 -5.99
CA ALA A 71 -3.83 7.56 -5.68
C ALA A 71 -3.96 8.49 -6.89
N TYR A 72 -2.85 8.75 -7.59
CA TYR A 72 -2.86 9.54 -8.84
C TYR A 72 -3.71 8.88 -9.93
N ARG A 73 -3.46 7.61 -10.26
CA ARG A 73 -4.19 6.91 -11.34
C ARG A 73 -5.66 6.69 -11.06
N LYS A 74 -6.06 6.60 -9.78
CA LYS A 74 -7.46 6.51 -9.37
C LYS A 74 -8.12 7.89 -9.24
N GLU A 75 -7.41 8.97 -9.56
CA GLU A 75 -7.90 10.34 -9.48
C GLU A 75 -8.49 10.67 -8.08
N MET A 76 -7.83 10.16 -7.03
CA MET A 76 -8.28 10.42 -5.66
C MET A 76 -8.15 11.92 -5.34
N PRO A 77 -9.05 12.50 -4.52
CA PRO A 77 -8.91 13.88 -4.09
C PRO A 77 -7.56 14.14 -3.41
N GLN A 78 -6.88 15.21 -3.82
CA GLN A 78 -5.53 15.49 -3.33
C GLN A 78 -5.45 15.61 -1.81
N THR A 79 -4.51 14.89 -1.22
CA THR A 79 -4.04 15.05 0.15
C THR A 79 -2.53 15.30 0.14
N VAL A 80 -2.07 16.35 0.83
CA VAL A 80 -0.64 16.58 1.06
C VAL A 80 -0.26 15.84 2.34
N ALA A 81 0.56 14.80 2.20
CA ALA A 81 0.98 13.93 3.27
C ALA A 81 2.41 14.25 3.72
N ASP A 82 2.53 14.62 4.98
CA ASP A 82 3.79 14.83 5.72
C ASP A 82 4.03 13.61 6.61
N VAL A 83 4.79 12.64 6.09
CA VAL A 83 4.98 11.34 6.75
C VAL A 83 6.19 11.39 7.66
N GLU A 84 5.94 11.27 8.97
CA GLU A 84 6.96 11.25 10.02
C GLU A 84 7.62 9.86 10.11
N GLY A 85 8.92 9.80 10.43
CA GLY A 85 9.55 8.55 10.89
C GLY A 85 10.93 8.20 10.33
N GLU A 86 11.61 7.31 11.07
CA GLU A 86 12.99 6.84 10.88
C GLU A 86 13.06 5.66 9.88
N GLY A 87 13.24 5.96 8.61
CA GLY A 87 13.53 4.98 7.56
C GLY A 87 13.93 5.74 6.30
N ARG A 88 14.85 5.22 5.50
CA ARG A 88 15.33 5.93 4.30
C ARG A 88 14.68 5.41 3.02
N PRO A 89 14.08 6.29 2.20
CA PRO A 89 13.50 7.57 2.57
C PRO A 89 12.01 7.39 2.92
N ALA A 90 11.69 7.53 4.21
CA ALA A 90 10.51 8.29 4.61
C ALA A 90 10.57 9.59 3.83
N TRP A 91 9.43 10.02 3.29
CA TRP A 91 9.36 11.21 2.47
C TRP A 91 9.99 12.38 3.23
N GLY A 92 11.16 12.83 2.78
CA GLY A 92 11.92 13.90 3.44
C GLY A 92 11.27 15.28 3.31
N GLU A 93 10.13 15.34 2.61
CA GLU A 93 9.31 16.51 2.36
C GLU A 93 7.85 16.06 2.19
N PRO A 94 6.86 16.93 2.45
CA PRO A 94 5.46 16.62 2.22
C PRO A 94 5.17 16.28 0.75
N ARG A 95 4.43 15.18 0.49
CA ARG A 95 4.13 14.69 -0.86
C ARG A 95 2.64 14.82 -1.20
N PRO A 96 2.28 15.26 -2.41
CA PRO A 96 0.90 15.22 -2.87
C PRO A 96 0.50 13.78 -3.23
N LEU A 97 -0.64 13.33 -2.74
CA LEU A 97 -1.28 12.06 -3.09
C LEU A 97 -2.61 12.33 -3.78
N GLY A 98 -2.83 11.72 -4.94
CA GLY A 98 -4.02 11.96 -5.74
C GLY A 98 -3.87 13.13 -6.72
N VAL A 99 -4.99 13.71 -7.13
CA VAL A 99 -5.04 14.83 -8.09
C VAL A 99 -5.73 16.05 -7.48
N PRO A 100 -5.31 17.28 -7.85
CA PRO A 100 -5.97 18.50 -7.40
C PRO A 100 -7.49 18.44 -7.63
N SER A 101 -8.25 18.83 -6.60
CA SER A 101 -9.71 18.83 -6.72
C SER A 101 -10.18 19.85 -7.76
N PRO A 102 -11.20 19.51 -8.57
CA PRO A 102 -11.84 20.47 -9.46
C PRO A 102 -12.36 21.69 -8.68
N GLY A 103 -12.30 22.87 -9.29
CA GLY A 103 -12.86 24.10 -8.70
C GLY A 103 -12.04 24.72 -7.56
N GLY A 104 -10.77 24.32 -7.38
CA GLY A 104 -9.86 24.99 -6.46
C GLY A 104 -10.09 24.66 -4.98
N ARG A 105 -10.79 23.57 -4.67
CA ARG A 105 -10.92 23.09 -3.28
C ARG A 105 -9.51 22.83 -2.71
N PRO A 106 -9.20 23.33 -1.49
CA PRO A 106 -7.92 23.06 -0.86
C PRO A 106 -7.68 21.56 -0.70
N ALA A 107 -6.41 21.15 -0.82
CA ALA A 107 -6.01 19.77 -0.55
C ALA A 107 -6.27 19.40 0.91
N GLY A 108 -6.63 18.14 1.15
CA GLY A 108 -6.53 17.56 2.49
C GLY A 108 -5.09 17.59 2.97
N ARG A 109 -4.88 17.51 4.29
CA ARG A 109 -3.54 17.40 4.88
C ARG A 109 -3.49 16.22 5.82
N TYR A 110 -2.42 15.45 5.71
CA TYR A 110 -2.08 14.38 6.63
C TYR A 110 -0.71 14.68 7.23
N ARG A 111 -0.58 14.49 8.55
CA ARG A 111 0.70 14.51 9.25
C ARG A 111 0.70 13.39 10.29
N GLY A 112 1.68 12.50 10.22
CA GLY A 112 1.79 11.33 11.08
C GLY A 112 2.63 10.22 10.43
N ASP A 113 2.59 9.00 10.98
CA ASP A 113 3.43 7.91 10.49
C ASP A 113 2.92 7.26 9.18
N GLY A 114 3.80 6.51 8.51
CA GLY A 114 3.46 5.79 7.28
C GLY A 114 2.45 4.65 7.45
N PRO A 115 2.57 3.79 8.48
CA PRO A 115 1.60 2.71 8.73
C PRO A 115 0.15 3.20 8.84
N THR A 116 -0.08 4.28 9.58
CA THR A 116 -1.40 4.91 9.75
C THR A 116 -1.93 5.44 8.43
N LEU A 117 -1.09 6.12 7.64
CA LEU A 117 -1.47 6.60 6.31
C LEU A 117 -1.92 5.46 5.40
N ILE A 118 -1.19 4.34 5.37
CA ILE A 118 -1.56 3.16 4.58
C ILE A 118 -2.90 2.61 5.04
N ARG A 119 -3.11 2.44 6.35
CA ARG A 119 -4.38 1.94 6.91
C ARG A 119 -5.55 2.82 6.49
N LEU A 120 -5.41 4.14 6.56
CA LEU A 120 -6.45 5.08 6.12
C LEU A 120 -6.81 4.90 4.63
N TYR A 121 -5.81 4.85 3.74
CA TYR A 121 -6.04 4.65 2.30
C TYR A 121 -6.55 3.24 1.95
N ALA A 122 -6.24 2.25 2.78
CA ALA A 122 -6.72 0.87 2.64
C ALA A 122 -8.05 0.61 3.36
N ASN A 123 -8.64 1.63 4.01
CA ASN A 123 -9.84 1.49 4.84
C ASN A 123 -9.69 0.38 5.89
N ARG A 124 -8.55 0.36 6.60
CA ARG A 124 -8.26 -0.55 7.71
C ARG A 124 -8.43 0.15 9.05
N PRO A 125 -8.79 -0.57 10.13
CA PRO A 125 -8.86 0.00 11.48
C PRO A 125 -7.52 0.60 11.93
N LEU A 126 -7.58 1.56 12.85
CA LEU A 126 -6.40 2.15 13.51
C LEU A 126 -6.21 1.65 14.96
N VAL A 127 -6.98 0.63 15.36
CA VAL A 127 -7.11 0.14 16.74
C VAL A 127 -6.67 -1.30 16.86
#